data_AF-A0A944CBL7-F1
#
_entry.id   AF-A0A944CBL7-F1
#
_cell.length_a   1.000
_cell.length_b   1.000
_cell.length_c   1.000
_cell.angle_alpha   90.00
_cell.angle_beta   90.00
_cell.angle_gamma   90.00
#
_symmetry.space_group_name_H-M   'P 1'
#
loop_
_entity.id
_entity.type
_entity.pdbx_description
1 polymer ?
#
loop_
_entity_poly.entity_id
_entity_poly.type
_entity_poly.pdbx_seq_one_letter_code
_entity_poly.pdbx_strand_id
1 'polypeptide(L)'
;MLKQLLAVLAFFMVAQTYGTTHAIASGIPSPGDFYLIARDRVGDFAGSHKVFKRTAAGLHKVSYCKREYWVRAHTVAWTLVEVENNRAVRLEFNFGKGWRPICDHPEQQVTLSDIGLAGDPREILAKPERTSGSLSLFGAISKSLREETEAYAP
;
A
#
# COMPACT_ATOMS: atom_id res chain seq x y z
N MET A 1 54.30 -47.64 6.50
CA MET A 1 53.68 -46.38 5.99
C MET A 1 52.19 -46.63 5.84
N LEU A 2 51.20 -45.91 6.39
CA LEU A 2 51.03 -45.00 7.51
C LEU A 2 49.49 -44.77 7.55
N LYS A 3 48.84 -45.21 8.63
CA LYS A 3 47.60 -44.69 9.26
C LYS A 3 46.31 -44.52 8.43
N GLN A 4 45.28 -45.23 8.91
CA GLN A 4 43.88 -44.82 8.95
C GLN A 4 43.71 -43.32 9.23
N LEU A 5 42.75 -42.65 8.59
CA LEU A 5 41.88 -41.71 9.30
C LEU A 5 40.60 -41.45 8.51
N LEU A 6 39.47 -41.86 9.10
CA LEU A 6 38.15 -41.31 8.82
C LEU A 6 38.19 -39.79 9.02
N ALA A 7 37.58 -39.04 8.10
CA ALA A 7 37.14 -37.68 8.36
C ALA A 7 35.69 -37.54 7.89
N VAL A 8 34.80 -37.71 8.86
CA VAL A 8 33.42 -37.22 8.85
C VAL A 8 33.46 -35.72 8.59
N LEU A 9 32.69 -35.21 7.63
CA LEU A 9 32.19 -33.83 7.65
C LEU A 9 30.89 -33.79 6.86
N ALA A 10 29.81 -34.08 7.60
CA ALA A 10 28.46 -33.66 7.26
C ALA A 10 28.47 -32.13 7.12
N PHE A 11 28.47 -31.64 5.88
CA PHE A 11 28.30 -30.23 5.62
C PHE A 11 26.81 -29.93 5.48
N PHE A 12 26.25 -29.52 6.61
CA PHE A 12 25.06 -28.69 6.78
C PHE A 12 24.21 -28.48 5.52
N MET A 13 23.13 -29.26 5.43
CA MET A 13 21.95 -28.89 4.67
C MET A 13 21.35 -27.65 5.35
N VAL A 14 21.81 -26.46 4.96
CA VAL A 14 21.17 -25.20 5.35
C VAL A 14 19.80 -25.21 4.67
N ALA A 15 18.79 -25.63 5.42
CA ALA A 15 17.41 -25.36 5.10
C ALA A 15 17.27 -23.84 4.97
N GLN A 16 17.32 -23.34 3.74
CA GLN A 16 16.92 -21.98 3.45
C GLN A 16 15.42 -21.92 3.72
N THR A 17 15.07 -21.54 4.95
CA THR A 17 13.72 -21.07 5.27
C THR A 17 13.55 -19.78 4.50
N TYR A 18 13.02 -19.88 3.27
CA TYR A 18 12.50 -18.74 2.55
C TYR A 18 11.48 -18.08 3.48
N GLY A 19 11.86 -16.94 4.07
CA GLY A 19 10.95 -16.10 4.82
C GLY A 19 9.80 -15.75 3.90
N THR A 20 8.61 -16.29 4.19
CA THR A 20 7.39 -15.93 3.49
C THR A 20 7.05 -14.51 3.92
N THR A 21 7.60 -13.52 3.22
CA THR A 21 7.13 -12.15 3.31
C THR A 21 5.65 -12.17 2.92
N HIS A 22 4.76 -12.10 3.90
CA HIS A 22 3.33 -12.02 3.66
C HIS A 22 3.06 -10.65 3.05
N ALA A 23 2.95 -10.61 1.72
CA ALA A 23 2.46 -9.44 1.03
C ALA A 23 1.02 -9.20 1.52
N ILE A 24 0.81 -8.07 2.22
CA ILE A 24 -0.53 -7.63 2.59
C ILE A 24 -1.24 -7.28 1.28
N ALA A 25 -2.05 -8.20 0.77
CA ALA A 25 -2.82 -8.00 -0.44
C ALA A 25 -3.87 -6.91 -0.18
N SER A 26 -3.65 -5.73 -0.77
CA SER A 26 -4.74 -4.79 -1.02
C SER A 26 -5.80 -5.54 -1.84
N GLY A 27 -7.08 -5.46 -1.43
CA GLY A 27 -8.14 -6.34 -1.92
C GLY A 27 -8.20 -6.51 -3.45
N ILE A 28 -8.69 -7.67 -3.90
CA ILE A 28 -8.73 -8.05 -5.32
C ILE A 28 -9.41 -6.95 -6.16
N PRO A 29 -8.73 -6.37 -7.16
CA PRO A 29 -9.33 -5.37 -8.03
C PRO A 29 -10.60 -5.90 -8.70
N SER A 30 -11.73 -5.22 -8.50
CA SER A 30 -12.98 -5.59 -9.14
C SER A 30 -13.14 -4.88 -10.49
N PRO A 31 -13.74 -5.54 -11.51
CA PRO A 31 -14.14 -4.84 -12.72
C PRO A 31 -15.04 -3.65 -12.37
N GLY A 32 -14.81 -2.51 -13.02
CA GLY A 32 -15.54 -1.26 -12.74
C GLY A 32 -14.86 -0.30 -11.76
N ASP A 33 -13.78 -0.73 -11.10
CA ASP A 33 -13.02 0.11 -10.18
C ASP A 33 -11.93 0.94 -10.89
N PHE A 34 -11.54 2.04 -10.24
CA PHE A 34 -10.47 2.93 -10.65
C PHE A 34 -9.30 2.80 -9.68
N TYR A 35 -8.08 2.83 -10.19
CA TYR A 35 -6.86 2.74 -9.38
C TYR A 35 -5.81 3.71 -9.91
N LEU A 36 -5.06 4.31 -8.99
CA LEU A 36 -3.75 4.87 -9.32
C LEU A 36 -2.76 3.71 -9.30
N ILE A 37 -2.01 3.52 -10.38
CA ILE A 37 -1.08 2.41 -10.57
C ILE A 37 0.31 2.98 -10.84
N ALA A 38 1.28 2.52 -10.07
CA ALA A 38 2.69 2.81 -10.26
C ALA A 38 3.34 1.66 -11.02
N ARG A 39 4.14 2.01 -12.03
CA ARG A 39 5.02 1.09 -12.76
C ARG A 39 6.45 1.59 -12.75
N ASP A 40 7.39 0.67 -12.73
CA ASP A 40 8.81 1.02 -12.83
C ASP A 40 9.21 1.43 -14.27
N ARG A 41 10.52 1.60 -14.50
CA ARG A 41 11.05 2.05 -15.79
C ARG A 41 10.90 1.03 -16.92
N VAL A 42 10.70 -0.26 -16.61
CA VAL A 42 10.45 -1.32 -17.60
C VAL A 42 8.97 -1.63 -17.77
N GLY A 43 8.11 -1.01 -16.96
CA GLY A 43 6.65 -1.12 -17.04
C GLY A 43 6.06 -2.14 -16.04
N ASP A 44 6.89 -2.71 -15.17
CA ASP A 44 6.45 -3.70 -14.20
C ASP A 44 5.63 -3.06 -13.08
N PHE A 45 4.62 -3.78 -12.61
CA PHE A 45 3.73 -3.32 -11.56
C PHE A 45 4.48 -3.12 -10.24
N ALA A 46 4.34 -1.94 -9.65
CA ALA A 46 5.06 -1.57 -8.45
C ALA A 46 4.13 -1.30 -7.25
N GLY A 47 2.89 -0.91 -7.52
CA GLY A 47 1.86 -0.72 -6.50
C GLY A 47 0.59 -0.08 -7.06
N SER A 48 -0.50 -0.15 -6.30
CA SER A 48 -1.74 0.54 -6.66
C SER A 48 -2.56 0.99 -5.45
N HIS A 49 -3.31 2.07 -5.64
CA HIS A 49 -4.24 2.62 -4.66
C HIS A 49 -5.62 2.81 -5.28
N LYS A 50 -6.66 2.36 -4.58
CA LYS A 50 -8.04 2.48 -5.04
C LYS A 50 -8.48 3.95 -5.09
N VAL A 51 -9.18 4.29 -6.17
CA VAL A 51 -9.83 5.58 -6.41
C VAL A 51 -11.34 5.37 -6.48
N PHE A 52 -12.10 6.20 -5.78
CA PHE A 52 -13.53 6.05 -5.62
C PHE A 52 -14.30 7.01 -6.52
N LYS A 53 -15.48 6.58 -6.99
CA LYS A 53 -16.45 7.41 -7.73
C LYS A 53 -17.53 8.02 -6.84
N ARG A 54 -17.51 7.74 -5.54
CA ARG A 54 -18.45 8.25 -4.55
C ARG A 54 -17.69 8.66 -3.29
N THR A 55 -18.22 9.65 -2.59
CA THR A 55 -17.66 10.09 -1.31
C THR A 55 -17.89 9.06 -0.22
N ALA A 56 -16.98 9.04 0.75
CA ALA A 56 -17.08 8.30 2.01
C ALA A 56 -16.24 9.02 3.06
N ALA A 57 -16.43 8.66 4.33
CA ALA A 57 -15.67 9.25 5.43
C ALA A 57 -14.14 9.04 5.23
N GLY A 58 -13.37 10.13 5.39
CA GLY A 58 -11.92 10.11 5.20
C GLY A 58 -11.45 10.14 3.74
N LEU A 59 -12.34 10.42 2.78
CA LEU A 59 -11.97 10.67 1.38
C LEU A 59 -11.98 12.16 1.05
N HIS A 60 -11.01 12.58 0.24
CA HIS A 60 -10.88 13.92 -0.30
C HIS A 60 -11.34 13.91 -1.76
N LYS A 61 -12.13 14.92 -2.13
CA LYS A 61 -12.55 15.13 -3.52
C LYS A 61 -11.36 15.68 -4.31
N VAL A 62 -11.09 15.08 -5.47
CA VAL A 62 -9.96 15.45 -6.34
C VAL A 62 -10.39 15.42 -7.81
N SER A 63 -9.62 16.09 -8.66
CA SER A 63 -9.86 16.13 -10.10
C SER A 63 -8.65 15.58 -10.85
N TYR A 64 -8.84 14.46 -11.55
CA TYR A 64 -7.85 13.90 -12.46
C TYR A 64 -8.39 13.95 -13.88
N CYS A 65 -7.66 14.58 -14.80
CA CYS A 65 -8.03 14.77 -16.19
C CYS A 65 -9.46 15.31 -16.35
N LYS A 66 -9.80 16.35 -15.57
CA LYS A 66 -11.11 17.03 -15.54
C LYS A 66 -12.28 16.14 -15.10
N ARG A 67 -11.99 15.03 -14.41
CA ARG A 67 -13.00 14.11 -13.87
C ARG A 67 -12.88 14.04 -12.36
N GLU A 68 -14.03 14.06 -11.71
CA GLU A 68 -14.10 14.01 -10.26
C GLU A 68 -13.97 12.59 -9.71
N TYR A 69 -13.16 12.49 -8.67
CA TYR A 69 -12.87 11.27 -7.92
C TYR A 69 -12.75 11.58 -6.43
N TRP A 70 -12.69 10.52 -5.64
CA TRP A 70 -12.45 10.56 -4.21
C TRP A 70 -11.28 9.65 -3.86
N VAL A 71 -10.32 10.18 -3.12
CA VAL A 71 -9.10 9.46 -2.74
C VAL A 71 -8.78 9.66 -1.27
N ARG A 72 -7.97 8.78 -0.70
CA ARG A 72 -7.44 8.96 0.64
C ARG A 72 -6.21 9.88 0.61
N ALA A 73 -5.89 10.50 1.75
CA ALA A 73 -4.69 11.32 1.88
C ALA A 73 -3.41 10.52 1.58
N HIS A 74 -3.32 9.26 2.07
CA HIS A 74 -2.20 8.38 1.73
C HIS A 74 -2.07 8.13 0.24
N THR A 75 -3.18 8.06 -0.50
CA THR A 75 -3.12 7.85 -1.95
C THR A 75 -2.42 9.01 -2.64
N VAL A 76 -2.72 10.26 -2.27
CA VAL A 76 -2.05 11.43 -2.85
C VAL A 76 -0.56 11.45 -2.43
N ALA A 77 -0.27 11.26 -1.15
CA ALA A 77 1.10 11.18 -0.66
C ALA A 77 1.92 10.08 -1.35
N TRP A 78 1.33 8.89 -1.51
CA TRP A 78 1.93 7.75 -2.19
C TRP A 78 2.27 8.08 -3.64
N THR A 79 1.37 8.72 -4.39
CA THR A 79 1.67 9.10 -5.78
C THR A 79 2.87 10.04 -5.90
N LEU A 80 3.03 10.99 -4.97
CA LEU A 80 4.16 11.90 -4.96
C LEU A 80 5.48 11.15 -4.70
N VAL A 81 5.49 10.25 -3.71
CA VAL A 81 6.66 9.43 -3.37
C VAL A 81 7.02 8.45 -4.49
N GLU A 82 6.05 7.86 -5.16
CA GLU A 82 6.32 6.94 -6.29
C GLU A 82 7.00 7.66 -7.45
N VAL A 83 6.59 8.89 -7.76
CA VAL A 83 7.21 9.70 -8.81
C VAL A 83 8.63 10.13 -8.40
N GLU A 84 8.85 10.52 -7.14
CA GLU A 84 10.22 10.75 -6.61
C GLU A 84 11.11 9.49 -6.75
N ASN A 85 10.52 8.31 -6.58
CA ASN A 85 11.19 7.03 -6.75
C ASN A 85 11.35 6.63 -8.24
N ASN A 86 11.19 7.56 -9.18
CA ASN A 86 11.30 7.36 -10.62
C ASN A 86 10.29 6.34 -11.19
N ARG A 87 9.09 6.26 -10.61
CA ARG A 87 8.01 5.41 -11.12
C ARG A 87 7.01 6.23 -11.91
N ALA A 88 6.45 5.62 -12.95
CA ALA A 88 5.36 6.20 -13.71
C ALA A 88 4.04 5.87 -13.01
N VAL A 89 3.26 6.90 -12.66
CA VAL A 89 1.94 6.73 -12.04
C VAL A 89 0.84 7.11 -13.02
N ARG A 90 -0.20 6.28 -13.12
CA ARG A 90 -1.37 6.51 -13.97
C ARG A 90 -2.66 6.21 -13.24
N LEU A 91 -3.71 6.98 -13.52
CA LEU A 91 -5.07 6.58 -13.19
C LEU A 91 -5.55 5.58 -14.24
N GLU A 92 -5.88 4.37 -13.83
CA GLU A 92 -6.32 3.29 -14.70
C GLU A 92 -7.68 2.74 -14.25
N PHE A 93 -8.48 2.29 -15.22
CA PHE A 93 -9.76 1.61 -14.99
C PHE A 93 -9.64 0.13 -15.27
N ASN A 94 -10.10 -0.69 -14.33
CA ASN A 94 -10.19 -2.13 -14.51
C ASN A 94 -11.47 -2.48 -15.28
N PHE A 95 -11.32 -2.92 -16.53
CA PHE A 95 -12.46 -3.33 -17.37
C PHE A 95 -12.68 -4.85 -17.36
N GLY A 96 -12.04 -5.58 -16.45
CA GLY A 96 -12.15 -7.03 -16.30
C GLY A 96 -11.24 -7.86 -17.21
N LYS A 97 -10.67 -7.28 -18.28
CA LYS A 97 -9.64 -7.94 -19.13
C LYS A 97 -8.30 -7.22 -19.13
N GLY A 98 -8.07 -6.40 -18.10
CA GLY A 98 -6.86 -5.61 -17.94
C GLY A 98 -7.16 -4.18 -17.50
N TRP A 99 -6.13 -3.35 -17.62
CA TRP A 99 -6.15 -1.98 -17.19
C TRP A 99 -6.19 -1.03 -18.37
N ARG A 100 -7.00 0.03 -18.27
CA ARG A 100 -7.07 1.09 -19.27
C ARG A 100 -6.63 2.42 -18.68
N PRO A 101 -5.57 3.06 -19.20
CA PRO A 101 -5.17 4.37 -18.72
C PRO A 101 -6.25 5.40 -19.02
N ILE A 102 -6.51 6.26 -18.03
CA ILE A 102 -7.47 7.36 -18.09
C ILE A 102 -6.75 8.70 -17.97
N CYS A 103 -5.75 8.76 -17.09
CA CYS A 103 -5.02 9.97 -16.80
C CYS A 103 -3.55 9.66 -16.56
N ASP A 104 -2.69 10.33 -17.32
CA ASP A 104 -1.25 10.35 -17.08
C ASP A 104 -0.90 11.44 -16.08
N HIS A 105 0.21 11.25 -15.38
CA HIS A 105 0.79 12.22 -14.46
C HIS A 105 -0.21 12.82 -13.44
N PRO A 106 -0.91 11.98 -12.66
CA PRO A 106 -1.89 12.45 -11.67
C PRO A 106 -1.26 13.34 -10.59
N GLU A 107 0.02 13.16 -10.28
CA GLU A 107 0.79 13.94 -9.32
C GLU A 107 0.93 15.43 -9.73
N GLN A 108 0.84 15.72 -11.03
CA GLN A 108 0.93 17.10 -11.54
C GLN A 108 -0.39 17.86 -11.40
N GLN A 109 -1.48 17.16 -11.09
CA GLN A 109 -2.84 17.72 -11.02
C GLN A 109 -3.37 17.78 -9.60
N VAL A 110 -2.90 16.89 -8.73
CA VAL A 110 -3.35 16.80 -7.34
C VAL A 110 -2.14 16.61 -6.43
N THR A 111 -2.00 17.54 -5.50
CA THR A 111 -0.97 17.60 -4.48
C THR A 111 -1.60 17.53 -3.08
N LEU A 112 -0.77 17.48 -2.03
CA LEU A 112 -1.26 17.54 -0.65
C LEU A 112 -2.02 18.84 -0.35
N SER A 113 -1.57 19.97 -0.91
CA SER A 113 -2.22 21.26 -0.71
C SER A 113 -3.64 21.29 -1.27
N ASP A 114 -3.90 20.60 -2.38
CA ASP A 114 -5.23 20.55 -3.01
C ASP A 114 -6.26 19.81 -2.14
N ILE A 115 -5.79 18.96 -1.22
CA ILE A 115 -6.64 18.23 -0.28
C ILE A 115 -6.60 18.82 1.14
N GLY A 116 -6.02 20.01 1.30
CA GLY A 116 -5.95 20.74 2.57
C GLY A 116 -4.90 20.22 3.55
N LEU A 117 -3.88 19.51 3.05
CA LEU A 117 -2.77 18.99 3.83
C LEU A 117 -1.46 19.71 3.46
N ALA A 118 -0.55 19.77 4.42
CA ALA A 118 0.80 20.33 4.23
C ALA A 118 1.82 19.38 4.85
N GLY A 119 3.08 19.51 4.43
CA GLY A 119 4.21 18.72 4.93
C GLY A 119 4.76 17.73 3.91
N ASP A 120 5.69 16.88 4.38
CA ASP A 120 6.34 15.85 3.57
C ASP A 120 5.37 14.67 3.31
N PRO A 121 5.16 14.24 2.05
CA PRO A 121 4.43 13.03 1.72
C PRO A 121 4.84 11.79 2.54
N ARG A 122 6.12 11.64 2.88
CA ARG A 122 6.65 10.51 3.66
C ARG A 122 6.17 10.54 5.10
N GLU A 123 5.98 11.71 5.70
CA GLU A 123 5.40 11.84 7.03
C GLU A 123 3.92 11.47 7.05
N ILE A 124 3.19 11.76 5.97
CA ILE A 124 1.80 11.31 5.81
C ILE A 124 1.78 9.78 5.76
N LEU A 125 2.62 9.17 4.92
CA LEU A 125 2.68 7.71 4.75
C LEU A 125 3.17 6.96 5.99
N ALA A 126 4.00 7.58 6.83
CA ALA A 126 4.49 6.99 8.07
C ALA A 126 3.40 6.84 9.14
N LYS A 127 2.30 7.61 9.05
CA LYS A 127 1.17 7.54 9.99
C LYS A 127 0.22 6.43 9.55
N PRO A 128 -0.42 5.70 10.47
CA PRO A 128 -1.42 4.71 10.09
C PRO A 128 -2.62 5.41 9.44
N GLU A 129 -3.07 4.86 8.31
CA GLU A 129 -4.24 5.36 7.61
C GLU A 129 -5.49 5.13 8.48
N ARG A 130 -6.21 6.20 8.81
CA ARG A 130 -7.52 6.07 9.48
C ARG A 130 -8.56 5.63 8.46
N THR A 131 -8.68 4.33 8.26
CA THR A 131 -9.82 3.74 7.56
C THR A 131 -11.08 3.99 8.39
N SER A 132 -11.90 4.95 7.98
CA SER A 132 -13.27 5.09 8.50
C SER A 132 -14.07 3.86 8.08
N GLY A 133 -14.09 2.85 8.94
CA GLY A 133 -14.82 1.60 8.73
C GLY A 133 -14.22 0.46 9.54
N SER A 134 -14.69 0.33 10.79
CA SER A 134 -14.38 -0.75 11.72
C SER A 134 -12.92 -0.81 12.17
N LEU A 135 -12.69 -0.76 13.49
CA LEU A 135 -11.55 -1.49 14.04
C LEU A 135 -11.60 -2.89 13.42
N SER A 136 -10.48 -3.40 12.88
CA SER A 136 -10.42 -4.82 12.57
C SER A 136 -10.86 -5.57 13.84
N LEU A 137 -11.55 -6.70 13.71
CA LEU A 137 -11.98 -7.50 14.88
C LEU A 137 -10.84 -7.67 15.89
N PHE A 138 -9.61 -7.85 15.38
CA PHE A 138 -8.38 -7.90 16.16
C PHE A 138 -8.02 -6.59 16.87
N GLY A 139 -8.23 -5.42 16.25
CA GLY A 139 -8.06 -4.12 16.88
C GLY A 139 -9.10 -3.80 17.96
N ALA A 140 -10.32 -4.33 17.82
CA ALA A 140 -11.34 -4.24 18.86
C ALA A 140 -11.01 -5.16 20.06
N ILE A 141 -10.57 -6.39 19.78
CA ILE A 141 -10.15 -7.36 20.80
C ILE A 141 -8.90 -6.88 21.54
N SER A 142 -7.89 -6.35 20.84
CA SER A 142 -6.68 -5.85 21.50
C SER A 142 -6.97 -4.67 22.42
N LYS A 143 -7.89 -3.79 22.00
CA LYS A 143 -8.35 -2.67 22.82
C LYS A 143 -9.07 -3.15 24.09
N SER A 144 -9.97 -4.14 23.99
CA SER A 144 -10.67 -4.66 25.17
C SER A 144 -9.72 -5.36 26.15
N LEU A 145 -8.75 -6.13 25.66
CA LEU A 145 -7.74 -6.77 26.52
C LEU A 145 -6.82 -5.75 27.22
N ARG A 146 -6.53 -4.63 26.55
CA ARG A 146 -5.75 -3.54 27.14
C ARG A 146 -6.53 -2.79 28.23
N GLU A 147 -7.83 -2.55 28.00
CA GLU A 147 -8.71 -1.92 29.00
C GLU A 147 -8.93 -2.84 30.22
N GLU A 148 -9.02 -4.15 30.04
CA GLU A 148 -9.14 -5.13 31.13
C GLU A 148 -7.85 -5.24 31.97
N THR A 149 -6.69 -5.16 31.34
CA THR A 149 -5.39 -5.18 32.04
C THR A 149 -5.09 -3.88 32.78
N GLU A 150 -5.50 -2.72 32.24
CA GLU A 150 -5.39 -1.43 32.94
C GLU A 150 -6.38 -1.33 34.12
N ALA A 151 -7.54 -1.98 34.05
CA ALA A 151 -8.52 -2.03 35.14
C ALA A 151 -8.12 -2.94 36.32
N TYR A 152 -7.12 -3.81 36.13
CA TYR A 152 -6.60 -4.74 37.17
C TYR A 152 -5.13 -4.48 37.52
N ALA A 153 -4.53 -3.39 37.04
CA ALA A 153 -3.20 -2.98 37.48
C ALA A 153 -3.29 -2.39 38.91
N PRO A 154 -2.48 -2.87 39.88
CA PRO A 154 -2.49 -2.38 41.27
C PRO A 154 -1.99 -0.94 41.42
#